data_AF-C9W8K6-F1
#
_entry.id   AF-C9W8K6-F1
#
_cell.length_a   1.000
_cell.length_b   1.000
_cell.length_c   1.000
_cell.angle_alpha   90.00
_cell.angle_beta   90.00
_cell.angle_gamma   90.00
#
_symmetry.space_group_name_H-M   'P 1'
#
loop_
_entity.id
_entity.type
_entity.pdbx_description
1 polymer ?
#
loop_
_entity_poly.entity_id
_entity_poly.type
_entity_poly.pdbx_seq_one_letter_code
_entity_poly.pdbx_strand_id
1 'polypeptide(L)'
;ARAIANYVNTIKEQGNMIYYFAFHSYSQMVLVPFSHLEGPAVLEAPNYADMYEIAIRGMDKLKAQHNTDYRVGTSADILYEVSGSSFDWVKGVAARAIVYLFELRDVGEFGFLLPRQRIIPNNQEIMAGLVEMEKVTRRMGYYRIDSSSGGRVGFSFGLFVISLIVALM
;
A
#
# COMPACT_ATOMS: atom_id res chain seq x y z
N ALA A 1 -10.00 -15.60 -10.88
CA ALA A 1 -8.56 -15.33 -11.02
C ALA A 1 -8.16 -14.94 -12.46
N ARG A 2 -8.25 -15.83 -13.47
CA ARG A 2 -7.74 -15.58 -14.84
C ARG A 2 -8.26 -14.29 -15.51
N ALA A 3 -9.55 -13.99 -15.39
CA ALA A 3 -10.13 -12.76 -15.97
C ALA A 3 -9.52 -11.47 -15.37
N ILE A 4 -9.34 -11.44 -14.05
CA ILE A 4 -8.72 -10.30 -13.34
C ILE A 4 -7.25 -10.16 -13.76
N ALA A 5 -6.52 -11.27 -13.81
CA ALA A 5 -5.12 -11.25 -14.23
C ALA A 5 -4.95 -10.68 -15.65
N ASN A 6 -5.79 -11.12 -16.59
CA ASN A 6 -5.78 -10.58 -17.95
C ASN A 6 -6.06 -9.07 -17.97
N TYR A 7 -7.05 -8.60 -17.21
CA TYR A 7 -7.39 -7.19 -17.14
C TYR A 7 -6.27 -6.33 -16.53
N VAL A 8 -5.63 -6.81 -15.46
CA VAL A 8 -4.47 -6.14 -14.85
C VAL A 8 -3.33 -6.01 -15.87
N ASN A 9 -3.03 -7.07 -16.64
CA ASN A 9 -2.02 -7.03 -17.68
C ASN A 9 -2.37 -5.99 -18.76
N THR A 10 -3.63 -5.91 -19.18
CA THR A 10 -4.08 -4.88 -20.15
C THR A 10 -3.90 -3.45 -19.60
N ILE A 11 -4.25 -3.19 -18.34
CA ILE A 11 -4.06 -1.84 -17.76
C ILE A 11 -2.58 -1.50 -17.61
N LYS A 12 -1.74 -2.49 -17.24
CA LYS A 12 -0.29 -2.32 -17.16
C LYS A 12 0.29 -1.87 -18.49
N GLU A 13 -0.09 -2.52 -19.60
CA GLU A 13 0.38 -2.17 -20.94
C GLU A 13 0.00 -0.73 -21.34
N GLN A 14 -1.13 -0.24 -20.81
CA GLN A 14 -1.58 1.14 -21.02
C GLN A 14 -0.89 2.15 -20.09
N GLY A 15 -0.10 1.70 -19.11
CA GLY A 15 0.65 2.55 -18.18
C GLY A 15 -0.20 3.25 -17.11
N ASN A 16 -1.43 2.81 -16.89
CA ASN A 16 -2.44 3.60 -16.15
C ASN A 16 -2.82 3.04 -14.76
N MET A 17 -2.19 1.97 -14.28
CA MET A 17 -2.55 1.39 -12.98
C MET A 17 -1.93 2.17 -11.82
N ILE A 18 -2.76 2.96 -11.11
CA ILE A 18 -2.34 3.63 -9.87
C ILE A 18 -2.62 2.76 -8.65
N TYR A 19 -3.84 2.22 -8.55
CA TYR A 19 -4.28 1.44 -7.39
C TYR A 19 -4.75 0.04 -7.74
N TYR A 20 -4.53 -0.88 -6.80
CA TYR A 20 -5.28 -2.12 -6.66
C TYR A 20 -5.66 -2.32 -5.19
N PHE A 21 -6.95 -2.52 -4.94
CA PHE A 21 -7.48 -2.83 -3.62
C PHE A 21 -8.17 -4.18 -3.66
N ALA A 22 -7.70 -5.14 -2.86
CA ALA A 22 -8.45 -6.33 -2.51
C ALA A 22 -9.20 -6.08 -1.20
N PHE A 23 -10.49 -6.44 -1.15
CA PHE A 23 -11.29 -6.31 0.06
C PHE A 23 -11.73 -7.68 0.57
N HIS A 24 -11.35 -7.95 1.80
CA HIS A 24 -11.69 -9.11 2.60
C HIS A 24 -12.36 -8.67 3.91
N SER A 25 -12.74 -9.63 4.73
CA SER A 25 -13.10 -9.47 6.14
C SER A 25 -12.70 -10.78 6.82
N TYR A 26 -12.32 -10.81 8.09
CA TYR A 26 -12.33 -9.76 9.10
C TYR A 26 -10.94 -9.67 9.75
N SER A 27 -10.58 -8.53 10.33
CA SER A 27 -9.48 -8.35 11.32
C SER A 27 -9.13 -6.88 11.56
N GLN A 28 -9.72 -5.94 10.81
CA GLN A 28 -9.33 -4.52 10.80
C GLN A 28 -7.84 -4.34 10.51
N MET A 29 -7.41 -4.77 9.33
CA MET A 29 -6.03 -4.67 8.85
C MET A 29 -5.96 -4.10 7.44
N VAL A 30 -4.86 -3.43 7.13
CA VAL A 30 -4.43 -3.09 5.77
C VAL A 30 -3.09 -3.77 5.53
N LEU A 31 -3.10 -4.80 4.71
CA LEU A 31 -1.92 -5.56 4.34
C LEU A 31 -1.24 -4.91 3.14
N VAL A 32 0.06 -4.67 3.28
CA VAL A 32 0.95 -4.12 2.26
C VAL A 32 1.79 -5.27 1.67
N PRO A 33 1.94 -5.39 0.34
CA PRO A 33 2.84 -6.37 -0.24
C PRO A 33 4.31 -6.17 0.17
N PHE A 34 5.15 -7.20 0.13
CA PHE A 34 4.79 -8.59 -0.18
C PHE A 34 4.49 -9.38 1.09
N SER A 35 3.61 -10.36 0.96
CA SER A 35 3.08 -11.14 2.07
C SER A 35 4.09 -12.07 2.74
N HIS A 36 5.23 -12.31 2.09
CA HIS A 36 6.33 -13.14 2.58
C HIS A 36 7.49 -12.34 3.17
N LEU A 37 7.47 -11.00 3.07
CA LEU A 37 8.51 -10.15 3.63
C LEU A 37 8.13 -9.73 5.04
N GLU A 38 9.10 -9.76 5.95
CA GLU A 38 8.95 -9.36 7.35
C GLU A 38 10.14 -8.53 7.82
N GLY A 39 9.93 -7.74 8.86
CA GLY A 39 10.98 -6.95 9.50
C GLY A 39 11.72 -6.04 8.50
N PRO A 40 13.07 -5.99 8.51
CA PRO A 40 13.82 -5.14 7.58
C PRO A 40 13.66 -5.51 6.09
N ALA A 41 13.29 -6.76 5.77
CA ALA A 41 13.19 -7.23 4.38
C ALA A 41 12.03 -6.59 3.62
N VAL A 42 11.04 -6.02 4.30
CA VAL A 42 9.91 -5.31 3.66
C VAL A 42 10.37 -4.15 2.78
N LEU A 43 11.56 -3.58 3.03
CA LEU A 43 12.14 -2.50 2.24
C LEU A 43 12.65 -2.96 0.87
N GLU A 44 12.73 -4.27 0.62
CA GLU A 44 13.01 -4.83 -0.71
C GLU A 44 11.80 -4.68 -1.65
N ALA A 45 10.59 -4.55 -1.10
CA ALA A 45 9.38 -4.32 -1.89
C ALA A 45 9.37 -2.90 -2.48
N PRO A 46 9.15 -2.74 -3.81
CA PRO A 46 9.07 -1.43 -4.43
C PRO A 46 8.06 -0.53 -3.73
N ASN A 47 8.48 0.71 -3.46
CA ASN A 47 7.68 1.77 -2.83
C ASN A 47 6.90 1.36 -1.58
N TYR A 48 7.42 0.39 -0.80
CA TYR A 48 6.81 -0.03 0.47
C TYR A 48 6.61 1.14 1.43
N ALA A 49 7.64 1.97 1.63
CA ALA A 49 7.58 3.11 2.56
C ALA A 49 6.46 4.09 2.21
N ASP A 50 6.29 4.42 0.92
CA ASP A 50 5.19 5.27 0.46
C ASP A 50 3.85 4.60 0.71
N MET A 51 3.70 3.32 0.36
CA MET A 51 2.45 2.58 0.58
C MET A 51 2.10 2.50 2.07
N TYR A 52 3.09 2.30 2.94
CA TYR A 52 2.89 2.28 4.37
C TYR A 52 2.41 3.65 4.90
N GLU A 53 3.07 4.74 4.51
CA GLU A 53 2.66 6.11 4.88
C GLU A 53 1.26 6.45 4.36
N ILE A 54 0.96 6.13 3.10
CA ILE A 54 -0.37 6.34 2.51
C ILE A 54 -1.44 5.60 3.34
N ALA A 55 -1.20 4.34 3.68
CA ALA A 55 -2.13 3.53 4.45
C ALA A 55 -2.34 4.06 5.87
N ILE A 56 -1.27 4.40 6.60
CA ILE A 56 -1.35 4.97 7.95
C ILE A 56 -2.18 6.26 7.96
N ARG A 57 -1.93 7.18 7.02
CA ARG A 57 -2.73 8.43 6.89
C ARG A 57 -4.20 8.15 6.59
N GLY A 58 -4.46 7.14 5.75
CA GLY A 58 -5.81 6.66 5.49
C GLY A 58 -6.49 6.13 6.75
N MET A 59 -5.79 5.30 7.52
CA MET A 59 -6.34 4.67 8.73
C MET A 59 -6.56 5.66 9.87
N ASP A 60 -5.73 6.70 9.98
CA ASP A 60 -5.99 7.83 10.88
C ASP A 60 -7.30 8.54 10.53
N LYS A 61 -7.55 8.78 9.22
CA LYS A 61 -8.79 9.43 8.77
C LYS A 61 -10.02 8.54 8.93
N LEU A 62 -9.85 7.24 8.74
CA LEU A 62 -10.85 6.21 9.01
C LEU A 62 -11.24 6.21 10.49
N LYS A 63 -10.25 6.14 11.39
CA LYS A 63 -10.45 6.12 12.83
C LYS A 63 -11.24 7.33 13.31
N ALA A 64 -11.02 8.51 12.72
CA ALA A 64 -11.75 9.72 13.05
C ALA A 64 -13.27 9.66 12.77
N GLN A 65 -13.78 8.68 12.01
CA GLN A 65 -15.22 8.52 11.77
C GLN A 65 -15.92 7.88 12.97
N HIS A 66 -15.54 6.64 13.31
CA HIS A 66 -16.24 5.80 14.29
C HIS A 66 -15.29 5.15 15.31
N ASN A 67 -14.11 5.74 15.50
CA ASN A 67 -13.06 5.30 16.43
C ASN A 67 -12.67 3.82 16.26
N THR A 68 -12.54 3.39 15.01
CA THR A 68 -12.15 2.01 14.66
C THR A 68 -10.68 1.95 14.28
N ASP A 69 -9.95 1.09 14.97
CA ASP A 69 -8.51 0.93 14.81
C ASP A 69 -8.18 -0.13 13.76
N TYR A 70 -7.36 0.26 12.78
CA TYR A 70 -6.80 -0.66 11.79
C TYR A 70 -5.29 -0.76 11.95
N ARG A 71 -4.75 -1.98 11.83
CA ARG A 71 -3.30 -2.24 11.78
C ARG A 71 -2.81 -2.18 10.34
N VAL A 72 -1.58 -1.71 10.12
CA VAL A 72 -0.94 -1.64 8.80
C VAL A 72 0.40 -2.37 8.85
N GLY A 73 0.67 -3.23 7.88
CA GLY A 73 1.92 -3.99 7.79
C GLY A 73 1.87 -5.04 6.69
N THR A 74 2.90 -5.85 6.52
CA THR A 74 2.83 -7.03 5.63
C THR A 74 2.03 -8.15 6.25
N SER A 75 1.60 -9.13 5.45
CA SER A 75 0.90 -10.30 5.99
C SER A 75 1.78 -11.06 6.99
N ALA A 76 3.07 -11.27 6.69
CA ALA A 76 4.00 -11.93 7.60
C ALA A 76 4.16 -11.18 8.94
N ASP A 77 4.23 -9.85 8.93
CA ASP A 77 4.41 -9.05 10.15
C ASP A 77 3.17 -9.05 11.07
N ILE A 78 1.95 -9.01 10.49
CA ILE A 78 0.73 -8.73 11.27
C ILE A 78 -0.37 -9.78 11.23
N LEU A 79 -0.24 -10.82 10.40
CA LEU A 79 -1.21 -11.89 10.22
C LEU A 79 -0.55 -13.28 10.20
N TYR A 80 -0.07 -13.72 9.03
CA TYR A 80 0.76 -14.90 8.79
C TYR A 80 1.34 -14.84 7.36
N GLU A 81 2.43 -15.56 7.10
CA GLU A 81 3.03 -15.65 5.77
C GLU A 81 2.08 -16.32 4.76
N VAL A 82 1.91 -15.73 3.58
CA VAL A 82 1.12 -16.30 2.48
C VAL A 82 1.78 -16.14 1.12
N SER A 83 1.44 -17.06 0.21
CA SER A 83 1.83 -17.01 -1.20
C SER A 83 0.61 -17.11 -2.11
N GLY A 84 0.74 -16.65 -3.36
CA GLY A 84 -0.33 -16.72 -4.36
C GLY A 84 -1.49 -15.73 -4.14
N SER A 85 -1.32 -14.74 -3.26
CA SER A 85 -2.32 -13.70 -3.04
C SER A 85 -2.42 -12.77 -4.25
N SER A 86 -3.62 -12.24 -4.51
CA SER A 86 -3.83 -11.39 -5.69
C SER A 86 -3.07 -10.07 -5.59
N PHE A 87 -2.98 -9.50 -4.39
CA PHE A 87 -2.32 -8.21 -4.16
C PHE A 87 -0.79 -8.32 -4.31
N ASP A 88 -0.16 -9.41 -3.85
CA ASP A 88 1.26 -9.68 -4.16
C ASP A 88 1.47 -9.88 -5.67
N TRP A 89 0.61 -10.65 -6.34
CA TRP A 89 0.75 -10.87 -7.77
C TRP A 89 0.63 -9.57 -8.57
N VAL A 90 -0.36 -8.72 -8.26
CA VAL A 90 -0.50 -7.41 -8.91
C VAL A 90 0.72 -6.54 -8.64
N LYS A 91 1.25 -6.52 -7.41
CA LYS A 91 2.46 -5.77 -7.09
C LYS A 91 3.67 -6.25 -7.90
N GLY A 92 3.85 -7.56 -8.04
CA GLY A 92 4.91 -8.13 -8.86
C GLY A 92 4.77 -7.79 -10.35
N VAL A 93 3.54 -7.74 -10.86
CA VAL A 93 3.25 -7.38 -12.26
C VAL A 93 3.43 -5.88 -12.51
N ALA A 94 2.97 -5.03 -11.60
CA ALA A 94 2.95 -3.58 -11.71
C ALA A 94 3.67 -2.93 -10.52
N ALA A 95 5.01 -2.95 -10.55
CA ALA A 95 5.84 -2.52 -9.43
C ALA A 95 5.52 -1.13 -8.87
N ARG A 96 5.17 -0.15 -9.72
CA ARG A 96 4.80 1.22 -9.29
C ARG A 96 3.39 1.35 -8.69
N ALA A 97 2.51 0.37 -8.87
CA ALA A 97 1.16 0.45 -8.36
C ALA A 97 1.16 0.48 -6.82
N ILE A 98 0.18 1.19 -6.28
CA ILE A 98 -0.14 1.21 -4.85
C ILE A 98 -1.16 0.11 -4.60
N VAL A 99 -0.78 -0.87 -3.79
CA VAL A 99 -1.50 -2.14 -3.72
C VAL A 99 -1.74 -2.50 -2.26
N TYR A 100 -2.98 -2.86 -1.93
CA TYR A 100 -3.34 -3.29 -0.58
C TYR A 100 -4.37 -4.42 -0.58
N LEU A 101 -4.38 -5.18 0.51
CA LEU A 101 -5.51 -5.99 0.92
C LEU A 101 -6.09 -5.42 2.22
N PHE A 102 -7.39 -5.15 2.23
CA PHE A 102 -8.13 -4.72 3.42
C PHE A 102 -8.81 -5.92 4.06
N GLU A 103 -8.53 -6.18 5.34
CA GLU A 103 -9.36 -7.03 6.19
C GLU A 103 -10.30 -6.13 6.98
N LEU A 104 -11.57 -6.09 6.60
CA LEU A 104 -12.56 -5.18 7.18
C LEU A 104 -12.98 -5.56 8.61
N ARG A 105 -13.99 -4.87 9.15
CA ARG A 105 -14.55 -5.18 10.46
C ARG A 105 -15.04 -6.64 10.56
N ASP A 106 -15.05 -7.24 11.74
CA ASP A 106 -14.56 -6.74 13.03
C ASP A 106 -13.25 -7.45 13.44
N VAL A 107 -12.99 -7.59 14.74
CA VAL A 107 -11.82 -8.30 15.30
C VAL A 107 -12.18 -9.67 15.88
N GLY A 108 -13.33 -10.24 15.47
CA GLY A 108 -13.76 -11.59 15.83
C GLY A 108 -14.99 -11.70 16.74
N GLU A 109 -15.64 -10.59 17.10
CA GLU A 109 -16.92 -10.64 17.85
C GLU A 109 -18.01 -11.32 17.01
N PHE A 110 -18.14 -10.90 15.75
CA PHE A 110 -19.04 -11.48 14.75
C PHE A 110 -18.29 -12.17 13.62
N GLY A 111 -17.06 -11.72 13.32
CA GLY A 111 -16.28 -12.21 12.19
C GLY A 111 -17.04 -12.07 10.87
N PHE A 112 -17.22 -13.17 10.15
CA PHE A 112 -17.96 -13.19 8.89
C PHE A 112 -19.48 -12.94 9.04
N LEU A 113 -20.03 -13.01 10.25
CA LEU A 113 -21.45 -12.82 10.52
C LEU A 113 -21.76 -11.40 11.01
N LEU A 114 -21.01 -10.41 10.54
CA LEU A 114 -21.14 -9.01 10.93
C LEU A 114 -22.60 -8.52 10.74
N PRO A 115 -23.25 -7.94 11.78
CA PRO A 115 -24.65 -7.52 11.69
C PRO A 115 -24.87 -6.46 10.61
N ARG A 116 -26.02 -6.53 9.92
CA ARG A 116 -26.37 -5.60 8.83
C ARG A 116 -26.27 -4.12 9.20
N GLN A 117 -26.50 -3.79 10.47
CA GLN A 117 -26.43 -2.43 11.01
C GLN A 117 -25.00 -1.86 10.97
N ARG A 118 -23.97 -2.71 10.83
CA ARG A 118 -22.56 -2.32 10.71
C ARG A 118 -22.12 -2.04 9.27
N ILE A 119 -22.93 -2.39 8.27
CA ILE A 119 -22.57 -2.21 6.84
C ILE A 119 -22.31 -0.74 6.52
N ILE A 120 -23.25 0.15 6.85
CA ILE A 120 -23.12 1.57 6.52
C ILE A 120 -21.96 2.22 7.31
N PRO A 121 -21.85 2.05 8.65
CA PRO A 121 -20.70 2.57 9.40
C PRO A 121 -19.35 2.13 8.84
N ASN A 122 -19.18 0.83 8.55
CA ASN A 122 -17.96 0.29 7.96
C ASN A 122 -17.58 1.00 6.64
N ASN A 123 -18.55 1.19 5.75
CA ASN A 123 -18.29 1.81 4.45
C ASN A 123 -18.00 3.31 4.54
N GLN A 124 -18.59 4.02 5.52
CA GLN A 124 -18.28 5.44 5.77
C GLN A 124 -16.83 5.63 6.23
N GLU A 125 -16.40 4.79 7.17
CA GLU A 125 -15.01 4.68 7.64
C GLU A 125 -14.04 4.42 6.49
N ILE A 126 -14.27 3.36 5.72
CA ILE A 126 -13.41 2.95 4.62
C ILE A 126 -13.33 4.05 3.56
N MET A 127 -14.47 4.66 3.20
CA MET A 127 -14.47 5.75 2.22
C MET A 127 -13.68 6.97 2.70
N ALA A 128 -13.79 7.34 3.98
CA ALA A 128 -13.01 8.44 4.55
C ALA A 128 -11.49 8.15 4.48
N GLY A 129 -11.09 6.91 4.75
CA GLY A 129 -9.70 6.46 4.61
C GLY A 129 -9.21 6.50 3.17
N LEU A 130 -9.96 5.90 2.23
CA LEU A 130 -9.62 5.86 0.80
C LEU A 130 -9.47 7.26 0.19
N VAL A 131 -10.33 8.21 0.57
CA VAL A 131 -10.22 9.60 0.12
C VAL A 131 -8.93 10.26 0.62
N GLU A 132 -8.49 9.98 1.85
CA GLU A 132 -7.22 10.51 2.33
C GLU A 132 -6.03 9.83 1.66
N MET A 133 -6.07 8.50 1.48
CA MET A 133 -5.04 7.76 0.74
C MET A 133 -4.83 8.36 -0.65
N GLU A 134 -5.92 8.61 -1.39
CA GLU A 134 -5.88 9.25 -2.71
C GLU A 134 -5.22 10.63 -2.69
N LYS A 135 -5.54 11.46 -1.68
CA LYS A 135 -4.90 12.78 -1.54
C LYS A 135 -3.40 12.65 -1.28
N VAL A 136 -2.99 11.75 -0.39
CA VAL A 136 -1.58 11.51 -0.07
C VAL A 136 -0.83 11.05 -1.33
N THR A 137 -1.40 10.09 -2.05
CA THR A 137 -0.83 9.56 -3.30
C THR A 137 -0.67 10.62 -4.38
N ARG A 138 -1.65 11.52 -4.56
CA ARG A 138 -1.52 12.66 -5.47
C ARG A 138 -0.38 13.59 -5.06
N ARG A 139 -0.25 13.89 -3.76
CA ARG A 139 0.84 14.72 -3.22
C ARG A 139 2.21 14.07 -3.47
N MET A 140 2.30 12.76 -3.39
CA MET A 140 3.51 11.98 -3.67
C MET A 140 3.84 11.86 -5.17
N GLY A 141 2.98 12.34 -6.07
CA GLY A 141 3.29 12.46 -7.50
C GLY A 141 3.04 11.20 -8.33
N TYR A 142 2.36 10.18 -7.79
CA TYR A 142 2.06 8.93 -8.51
C TYR A 142 1.25 9.13 -9.80
N TYR A 143 0.52 10.24 -9.90
CA TYR A 143 -0.29 10.60 -11.08
C TYR A 143 0.49 11.39 -12.15
N ARG A 144 1.77 11.69 -11.93
CA ARG A 144 2.61 12.35 -12.94
C ARG A 144 3.12 11.29 -13.91
N ILE A 145 2.79 11.42 -15.19
CA ILE A 145 3.40 10.61 -16.25
C ILE A 145 4.84 11.10 -16.39
N ASP A 146 5.81 10.23 -16.08
CA ASP A 146 7.20 10.50 -16.42
C ASP A 146 7.34 10.50 -17.94
N SER A 147 7.51 11.68 -18.53
CA SER A 147 7.79 11.88 -19.96
C SER A 147 9.20 11.41 -20.36
N SER A 148 9.88 10.60 -19.54
CA SER A 148 11.29 10.24 -19.66
C SER A 148 11.56 8.84 -20.21
N SER A 149 10.56 8.16 -20.80
CA SER A 149 10.78 6.94 -21.59
C SER A 149 11.32 7.20 -23.02
N GLY A 150 11.83 8.41 -23.29
CA GLY A 150 12.75 8.70 -24.39
C GLY A 150 14.17 8.87 -23.85
N GLY A 151 15.10 8.03 -24.29
CA GLY A 151 16.39 7.80 -23.61
C GLY A 151 17.35 8.99 -23.39
N ARG A 152 18.22 8.77 -22.38
CA ARG A 152 19.47 9.49 -21.96
C ARG A 152 19.23 10.89 -21.35
N VAL A 153 19.94 11.42 -20.34
CA VAL A 153 21.31 11.29 -19.78
C VAL A 153 21.22 11.60 -18.26
N GLY A 154 22.11 11.01 -17.46
CA GLY A 154 22.08 11.06 -15.99
C GLY A 154 22.39 12.40 -15.31
N PHE A 155 22.09 12.44 -14.01
CA PHE A 155 22.77 13.27 -13.03
C PHE A 155 22.97 12.45 -11.75
N SER A 156 24.23 12.11 -11.48
CA SER A 156 24.66 11.50 -10.22
C SER A 156 24.87 12.63 -9.21
N PHE A 157 24.10 12.64 -8.12
CA PHE A 157 24.41 13.42 -6.92
C PHE A 157 25.10 12.48 -5.91
N GLY A 158 26.36 12.13 -6.19
CA GLY A 158 27.26 11.59 -5.19
C GLY A 158 27.75 12.72 -4.29
N LEU A 159 27.11 12.91 -3.14
CA LEU A 159 27.62 13.77 -2.07
C LEU A 159 28.61 12.95 -1.23
N PHE A 160 29.90 13.07 -1.55
CA PHE A 160 31.01 12.62 -0.71
C PHE A 160 31.13 13.56 0.50
N VAL A 161 30.86 13.05 1.70
CA VAL A 161 31.27 13.70 2.95
C VAL A 161 32.70 13.26 3.25
N ILE A 162 33.68 14.12 2.96
CA ILE A 162 35.06 13.96 3.44
C ILE A 162 35.16 14.64 4.81
N SER A 163 35.54 13.83 5.80
CA SER A 163 35.77 14.18 7.19
C SER A 163 36.75 15.35 7.37
N LEU A 164 36.35 16.31 8.20
CA LEU A 164 37.13 17.49 8.57
C LEU A 164 38.20 17.12 9.61
N ILE A 165 39.45 17.09 9.14
CA ILE A 165 40.68 17.63 9.77
C ILE A 165 40.93 17.27 11.24
N VAL A 166 41.81 16.28 11.43
CA VAL A 166 42.79 16.26 12.52
C VAL A 166 43.96 17.15 12.08
N ALA A 167 44.15 18.30 12.73
CA ALA A 167 45.45 18.95 12.95
C ALA A 167 45.23 20.30 13.68
N LEU A 168 45.28 20.24 15.02
CA LEU A 168 45.69 21.39 15.83
C LEU A 168 47.20 21.55 15.65
N MET A 169 47.60 22.61 14.95
CA MET A 169 48.81 23.38 15.20
C MET A 169 48.39 24.81 15.48
#